data_AF-A0ABD1ZMA6-F1
#
_entry.id   AF-A0ABD1ZMA6-F1
#
_cell.length_a   1.000
_cell.length_b   1.000
_cell.length_c   1.000
_cell.angle_alpha   90.00
_cell.angle_beta   90.00
_cell.angle_gamma   90.00
#
_symmetry.space_group_name_H-M   'P 1'
#
loop_
_entity.id
_entity.type
_entity.pdbx_description
1 polymer ?
#
loop_
_entity_poly.entity_id
_entity_poly.type
_entity_poly.pdbx_seq_one_letter_code
_entity_poly.pdbx_strand_id
1 'polypeptide(L)'
;MKGGSKSRNPGAERASGVIKPKFKPKGKAKKKLGGGGLSLEAFVGAKSKPAVNPAQIREHREFYQNAKKVQKYKKLVKQLNEQGRGTNAEQTQQGQDEVANGGDESRGHKRSGAVRKPQFIKGNQSLQFKMQRKMEKKERGERGPSQVEKLRAGIELKRQQEEEERKEREEQFAREKEIREKALRHRKEVQDKMRKRTGRGQPVMKHRMEHLLETIQKG
;
A
#
# COMPACT_ATOMS: atom_id res chain seq x y z
N MET A 1 14.95 -58.52 -71.53
CA MET A 1 13.61 -59.14 -71.37
C MET A 1 12.66 -58.07 -70.86
N LYS A 2 11.50 -57.92 -71.54
CA LYS A 2 10.17 -57.40 -71.10
C LYS A 2 10.17 -56.13 -70.20
N GLY A 3 9.51 -55.02 -70.51
CA GLY A 3 8.47 -54.68 -71.48
C GLY A 3 7.49 -53.69 -70.81
N GLY A 4 7.08 -52.64 -71.54
CA GLY A 4 5.83 -51.83 -71.38
C GLY A 4 5.61 -51.09 -70.05
N SER A 5 4.86 -49.99 -69.93
CA SER A 5 4.10 -49.14 -70.86
C SER A 5 3.59 -47.94 -70.03
N LYS A 6 3.48 -46.79 -70.68
CA LYS A 6 2.97 -45.51 -70.14
C LYS A 6 1.55 -45.63 -69.55
N SER A 7 1.25 -44.80 -68.55
CA SER A 7 -0.03 -44.08 -68.53
C SER A 7 0.13 -42.70 -67.87
N ARG A 8 -0.35 -41.69 -68.59
CA ARG A 8 -0.73 -40.37 -68.09
C ARG A 8 -2.18 -40.49 -67.61
N ASN A 9 -2.58 -39.83 -66.52
CA ASN A 9 -3.56 -38.75 -66.62
C ASN A 9 -3.87 -38.02 -65.29
N PRO A 10 -4.50 -36.83 -65.37
CA PRO A 10 -4.45 -35.73 -64.43
C PRO A 10 -5.73 -35.59 -63.59
N GLY A 11 -5.71 -34.60 -62.68
CA GLY A 11 -6.83 -34.25 -61.80
C GLY A 11 -6.54 -34.71 -60.37
N ALA A 12 -6.82 -33.97 -59.32
CA ALA A 12 -7.60 -32.76 -59.19
C ALA A 12 -7.25 -32.14 -57.82
N GLU A 13 -7.66 -30.89 -57.66
CA GLU A 13 -8.13 -30.33 -56.39
C GLU A 13 -7.12 -29.81 -55.35
N ARG A 14 -7.18 -28.47 -55.29
CA ARG A 14 -6.85 -27.58 -54.19
C ARG A 14 -7.26 -28.17 -52.84
N ALA A 15 -6.29 -28.33 -51.95
CA ALA A 15 -6.54 -28.20 -50.52
C ALA A 15 -5.46 -27.28 -49.94
N SER A 16 -5.91 -26.05 -49.66
CA SER A 16 -5.21 -25.03 -48.88
C SER A 16 -4.89 -25.56 -47.48
N GLY A 17 -3.81 -26.32 -47.37
CA GLY A 17 -3.21 -26.71 -46.10
C GLY A 17 -2.29 -25.60 -45.62
N VAL A 18 -2.81 -24.73 -44.75
CA VAL A 18 -2.03 -23.74 -44.00
C VAL A 18 -0.88 -24.46 -43.29
N ILE A 19 0.34 -24.36 -43.84
CA ILE A 19 1.55 -24.87 -43.19
C ILE A 19 1.81 -23.96 -41.99
N LYS A 20 1.26 -24.34 -40.82
CA LYS A 20 1.62 -23.70 -39.56
C LYS A 20 3.11 -23.98 -39.32
N PRO A 21 3.99 -22.96 -39.21
CA PRO A 21 5.35 -23.22 -38.79
C PRO A 21 5.32 -23.78 -37.37
N LYS A 22 5.80 -25.02 -37.19
CA LYS A 22 6.02 -25.62 -35.88
C LYS A 22 7.11 -24.82 -35.16
N PHE A 23 6.70 -23.78 -34.43
CA PHE A 23 7.55 -23.06 -33.49
C PHE A 23 7.94 -24.05 -32.40
N LYS A 24 9.11 -24.68 -32.52
CA LYS A 24 9.69 -25.45 -31.42
C LYS A 24 10.20 -24.42 -30.41
N PRO A 25 9.61 -24.27 -29.21
CA PRO A 25 10.21 -23.41 -28.20
C PRO A 25 11.58 -23.99 -27.87
N LYS A 26 12.65 -23.24 -28.16
CA LYS A 26 13.99 -23.59 -27.67
C LYS A 26 13.88 -23.70 -26.15
N GLY A 27 14.17 -24.88 -25.62
CA GLY A 27 14.13 -25.16 -24.20
C GLY A 27 14.89 -24.07 -23.47
N LYS A 28 14.20 -23.29 -22.63
CA LYS A 28 14.86 -22.36 -21.73
C LYS A 28 15.69 -23.20 -20.79
N ALA A 29 17.01 -23.17 -20.93
CA ALA A 29 17.91 -23.71 -19.94
C ALA A 29 17.48 -23.11 -18.59
N LYS A 30 17.01 -23.96 -17.68
CA LYS A 30 16.72 -23.57 -16.31
C LYS A 30 18.04 -23.07 -15.76
N LYS A 31 18.25 -21.75 -15.74
CA LYS A 31 19.39 -21.13 -15.06
C LYS A 31 19.28 -21.62 -13.62
N LYS A 32 20.13 -22.58 -13.24
CA LYS A 32 20.28 -23.01 -11.85
C LYS A 32 20.52 -21.75 -11.03
N LEU A 33 19.69 -21.52 -10.03
CA LEU A 33 19.75 -20.38 -9.10
C LEU A 33 20.96 -20.46 -8.15
N GLY A 34 22.11 -20.93 -8.62
CA GLY A 34 23.27 -21.17 -7.76
C GLY A 34 24.48 -21.63 -8.54
N GLY A 35 25.17 -20.71 -9.22
CA GLY A 35 26.41 -21.07 -9.92
C GLY A 35 27.17 -19.94 -10.60
N GLY A 36 26.95 -18.69 -10.20
CA GLY A 36 27.78 -17.56 -10.60
C GLY A 36 27.85 -16.62 -9.43
N GLY A 37 29.00 -16.58 -8.75
CA GLY A 37 29.23 -15.60 -7.68
C GLY A 37 28.91 -14.20 -8.18
N LEU A 38 28.47 -13.33 -7.28
CA LEU A 38 28.24 -11.91 -7.57
C LEU A 38 29.45 -11.37 -8.34
N SER A 39 29.21 -10.73 -9.50
CA SER A 39 30.29 -10.13 -10.28
C SER A 39 31.08 -9.16 -9.42
N LEU A 40 32.37 -8.96 -9.73
CA LEU A 40 33.20 -7.98 -9.03
C LEU A 40 32.54 -6.59 -9.07
N GLU A 41 31.87 -6.27 -10.18
CA GLU A 41 31.03 -5.09 -10.35
C GLU A 41 29.85 -5.04 -9.36
N ALA A 42 29.18 -6.15 -9.10
CA ALA A 42 28.12 -6.22 -8.09
C ALA A 42 28.66 -6.01 -6.66
N PHE A 43 29.87 -6.48 -6.36
CA PHE A 43 30.54 -6.24 -5.08
C PHE A 43 30.96 -4.77 -4.92
N VAL A 44 31.50 -4.14 -5.97
CA VAL A 44 31.83 -2.71 -5.98
C VAL A 44 30.55 -1.88 -5.81
N GLY A 45 29.51 -2.22 -6.56
CA GLY A 45 28.18 -1.60 -6.46
C GLY A 45 27.50 -1.80 -5.11
N ALA A 46 27.77 -2.89 -4.39
CA ALA A 46 27.23 -3.12 -3.04
C ALA A 46 27.90 -2.21 -2.00
N LYS A 47 29.18 -1.89 -2.16
CA LYS A 47 29.91 -0.97 -1.27
C LYS A 47 29.69 0.51 -1.62
N SER A 48 29.31 0.83 -2.85
CA SER A 48 29.05 2.22 -3.29
C SER A 48 27.60 2.67 -3.13
N LYS A 49 26.66 1.77 -2.82
CA LYS A 49 25.26 2.15 -2.58
C LYS A 49 25.17 3.03 -1.33
N PRO A 50 24.64 4.26 -1.45
CA PRO A 50 24.35 5.07 -0.26
C PRO A 50 23.36 4.31 0.63
N ALA A 51 23.44 4.56 1.94
CA ALA A 51 22.53 3.96 2.92
C ALA A 51 21.08 4.09 2.44
N VAL A 52 20.41 2.95 2.25
CA VAL A 52 19.11 2.90 1.59
C VAL A 52 18.11 3.73 2.40
N ASN A 53 17.58 4.78 1.78
CA ASN A 53 16.64 5.68 2.44
C ASN A 53 15.32 4.92 2.70
N PRO A 54 14.87 4.80 3.97
CA PRO A 54 13.64 4.08 4.29
C PRO A 54 12.41 4.65 3.58
N ALA A 55 12.40 5.95 3.22
CA ALA A 55 11.33 6.55 2.42
C ALA A 55 11.25 5.93 1.02
N GLN A 56 12.38 5.74 0.34
CA GLN A 56 12.43 5.14 -0.99
C GLN A 56 12.00 3.66 -0.97
N ILE A 57 12.35 2.93 0.10
CA ILE A 57 11.89 1.54 0.28
C ILE A 57 10.36 1.49 0.40
N ARG A 58 9.75 2.43 1.15
CA ARG A 58 8.30 2.53 1.29
C ARG A 58 7.64 2.85 -0.05
N GLU A 59 8.15 3.84 -0.79
CA GLU A 59 7.65 4.20 -2.12
C GLU A 59 7.71 3.03 -3.11
N HIS A 60 8.83 2.31 -3.17
CA HIS A 60 8.95 1.14 -4.04
C HIS A 60 7.98 0.02 -3.65
N ARG A 61 7.76 -0.19 -2.34
CA ARG A 61 6.80 -1.18 -1.85
C ARG A 61 5.36 -0.79 -2.21
N GLU A 62 5.01 0.48 -2.03
CA GLU A 62 3.69 1.01 -2.36
C GLU A 62 3.42 0.98 -3.86
N PHE A 63 4.38 1.41 -4.68
CA PHE A 63 4.31 1.33 -6.13
C PHE A 63 4.03 -0.10 -6.59
N TYR A 64 4.73 -1.09 -6.02
CA TYR A 64 4.53 -2.49 -6.38
C TYR A 64 3.14 -3.01 -5.98
N GLN A 65 2.65 -2.64 -4.80
CA GLN A 65 1.30 -3.03 -4.35
C GLN A 65 0.22 -2.36 -5.21
N ASN A 66 0.40 -1.09 -5.57
CA ASN A 66 -0.51 -0.36 -6.42
C ASN A 66 -0.53 -0.94 -7.84
N ALA A 67 0.62 -1.25 -8.41
CA ALA A 67 0.72 -1.93 -9.71
C ALA A 67 -0.04 -3.27 -9.71
N LYS A 68 0.08 -4.07 -8.64
CA LYS A 68 -0.69 -5.31 -8.47
C LYS A 68 -2.19 -5.08 -8.43
N LYS A 69 -2.65 -4.06 -7.68
CA LYS A 69 -4.08 -3.70 -7.60
C LYS A 69 -4.61 -3.27 -8.97
N VAL A 70 -3.89 -2.43 -9.70
CA VAL A 70 -4.25 -2.00 -11.05
C VAL A 70 -4.32 -3.20 -12.00
N GLN A 71 -3.35 -4.10 -11.96
CA GLN A 71 -3.39 -5.33 -12.79
C GLN A 71 -4.58 -6.22 -12.44
N LYS A 72 -4.88 -6.39 -11.14
CA LYS A 72 -6.06 -7.15 -10.69
C LYS A 72 -7.35 -6.51 -11.18
N TYR A 73 -7.48 -5.19 -11.06
CA TYR A 73 -8.63 -4.43 -11.55
C TYR A 73 -8.78 -4.56 -13.08
N LYS A 74 -7.71 -4.37 -13.85
CA LYS A 74 -7.72 -4.56 -15.31
C LYS A 74 -8.18 -5.96 -15.71
N LYS A 75 -7.76 -7.00 -14.98
CA LYS A 75 -8.22 -8.38 -15.20
C LYS A 75 -9.72 -8.53 -14.90
N LEU A 76 -10.22 -7.96 -13.81
CA LEU A 76 -11.63 -7.99 -13.46
C LEU A 76 -12.49 -7.24 -14.48
N VAL A 77 -12.06 -6.06 -14.92
CA VAL A 77 -12.75 -5.29 -15.97
C VAL A 77 -12.78 -6.07 -17.28
N LYS A 78 -11.66 -6.70 -17.66
CA LYS A 78 -11.60 -7.55 -18.85
C LYS A 78 -12.56 -8.73 -18.74
N GLN A 79 -12.61 -9.40 -17.59
CA GLN A 79 -13.51 -10.52 -17.34
C GLN A 79 -14.99 -10.09 -17.36
N LEU A 80 -15.32 -8.92 -16.79
CA LEU A 80 -16.68 -8.36 -16.83
C LEU A 80 -17.09 -8.01 -18.26
N ASN A 81 -16.19 -7.42 -19.04
CA ASN A 81 -16.42 -7.11 -20.45
C ASN A 81 -16.52 -8.37 -21.31
N GLU A 82 -15.84 -9.45 -20.96
CA GLU A 82 -15.96 -10.76 -21.62
C GLU A 82 -17.27 -11.47 -21.25
N GLN A 83 -17.71 -11.37 -19.99
CA GLN A 83 -19.02 -11.86 -19.55
C GLN A 83 -20.18 -11.06 -20.17
N GLY A 84 -19.99 -9.77 -20.44
CA GLY A 84 -20.92 -8.94 -21.22
C GLY A 84 -20.86 -9.15 -22.73
N ARG A 85 -19.84 -9.86 -23.26
CA ARG A 85 -19.70 -10.20 -24.68
C ARG A 85 -20.25 -11.58 -25.04
N GLY A 86 -20.89 -12.28 -24.09
CA GLY A 86 -21.58 -13.55 -24.32
C GLY A 86 -23.00 -13.41 -24.90
N THR A 87 -23.53 -12.19 -25.03
CA THR A 87 -24.89 -11.98 -25.57
C THR A 87 -25.01 -10.99 -26.72
N ASN A 88 -23.95 -10.26 -27.10
CA ASN A 88 -24.02 -9.34 -28.24
C ASN A 88 -22.65 -9.26 -28.92
N ALA A 89 -22.35 -10.24 -29.76
CA ALA A 89 -21.30 -10.16 -30.74
C ALA A 89 -21.90 -9.66 -32.04
N GLU A 90 -22.02 -8.35 -32.22
CA GLU A 90 -21.96 -7.73 -33.55
C GLU A 90 -21.76 -6.22 -33.46
N GLN A 91 -21.13 -5.71 -34.52
CA GLN A 91 -20.90 -4.32 -34.90
C GLN A 91 -19.68 -3.59 -34.33
N THR A 92 -18.77 -3.39 -35.28
CA THR A 92 -17.59 -2.54 -35.30
C THR A 92 -18.02 -1.12 -35.73
N GLN A 93 -17.20 -0.14 -35.36
CA GLN A 93 -16.85 1.10 -36.10
C GLN A 93 -17.29 2.46 -35.51
N GLN A 94 -16.24 3.28 -35.30
CA GLN A 94 -16.13 4.73 -35.57
C GLN A 94 -16.85 5.75 -34.68
N GLY A 95 -16.22 6.92 -34.57
CA GLY A 95 -16.93 8.20 -34.38
C GLY A 95 -16.48 9.02 -33.18
N GLN A 96 -15.87 10.16 -33.47
CA GLN A 96 -15.61 11.26 -32.55
C GLN A 96 -16.89 12.07 -32.27
N ASP A 97 -16.73 13.01 -31.33
CA ASP A 97 -17.44 14.28 -31.18
C ASP A 97 -18.59 14.44 -30.16
N GLU A 98 -18.39 15.55 -29.46
CA GLU A 98 -19.18 16.28 -28.48
C GLU A 98 -20.65 16.47 -28.85
N VAL A 99 -21.56 16.52 -27.86
CA VAL A 99 -22.19 17.77 -27.38
C VAL A 99 -23.25 17.51 -26.30
N ALA A 100 -23.18 18.33 -25.26
CA ALA A 100 -24.22 19.06 -24.53
C ALA A 100 -25.68 18.54 -24.39
N ASN A 101 -26.23 18.97 -23.23
CA ASN A 101 -27.66 19.19 -22.90
C ASN A 101 -28.48 17.92 -22.65
N GLY A 102 -29.33 17.81 -21.63
CA GLY A 102 -30.06 18.81 -20.86
C GLY A 102 -31.51 18.29 -20.72
N GLY A 103 -32.10 18.38 -19.52
CA GLY A 103 -33.47 17.95 -19.20
C GLY A 103 -33.46 17.16 -17.89
N ASP A 104 -33.75 17.74 -16.72
CA ASP A 104 -35.03 18.34 -16.32
C ASP A 104 -36.26 17.55 -16.76
N GLU A 105 -36.69 16.61 -15.92
CA GLU A 105 -38.09 16.20 -15.86
C GLU A 105 -38.52 16.11 -14.39
N SER A 106 -39.10 17.21 -13.92
CA SER A 106 -40.11 17.22 -12.87
C SER A 106 -41.31 16.34 -13.26
N ARG A 107 -41.66 15.33 -12.47
CA ARG A 107 -43.04 14.83 -12.40
C ARG A 107 -43.44 14.49 -10.97
N GLY A 108 -44.12 15.45 -10.35
CA GLY A 108 -44.89 15.23 -9.13
C GLY A 108 -46.05 14.28 -9.38
N HIS A 109 -46.19 13.28 -8.53
CA HIS A 109 -47.39 12.46 -8.44
C HIS A 109 -48.09 12.76 -7.13
N LYS A 110 -49.09 13.64 -7.21
CA LYS A 110 -50.15 13.75 -6.20
C LYS A 110 -51.06 12.54 -6.37
N ARG A 111 -51.00 11.58 -5.45
CA ARG A 111 -52.09 10.62 -5.24
C ARG A 111 -52.87 11.03 -4.01
N SER A 112 -54.06 11.56 -4.25
CA SER A 112 -55.09 11.85 -3.27
C SER A 112 -55.67 10.54 -2.72
N GLY A 113 -55.07 10.02 -1.66
CA GLY A 113 -55.65 8.96 -0.84
C GLY A 113 -56.63 9.57 0.16
N ALA A 114 -57.92 9.44 -0.12
CA ALA A 114 -58.99 9.76 0.82
C ALA A 114 -58.95 8.78 2.01
N VAL A 115 -58.17 9.13 3.04
CA VAL A 115 -58.21 8.45 4.34
C VAL A 115 -59.16 9.22 5.24
N ARG A 116 -60.24 8.55 5.63
CA ARG A 116 -61.29 9.03 6.53
C ARG A 116 -60.67 9.66 7.78
N LYS A 117 -61.02 10.92 8.05
CA LYS A 117 -60.70 11.60 9.31
C LYS A 117 -61.38 10.84 10.45
N PRO A 118 -60.66 10.36 11.49
CA PRO A 118 -61.32 9.86 12.68
C PRO A 118 -62.04 11.01 13.37
N GLN A 119 -63.31 10.79 13.72
CA GLN A 119 -64.13 11.75 14.44
C GLN A 119 -63.46 12.08 15.77
N PHE A 120 -63.20 13.37 15.97
CA PHE A 120 -62.60 13.92 17.17
C PHE A 120 -63.67 13.98 18.27
N ILE A 121 -63.67 13.00 19.18
CA ILE A 121 -64.46 13.06 20.41
C ILE A 121 -63.88 14.21 21.24
N LYS A 122 -64.64 15.30 21.36
CA LYS A 122 -64.34 16.44 22.23
C LYS A 122 -64.42 16.00 23.68
N GLY A 123 -63.30 15.53 24.23
CA GLY A 123 -63.07 15.39 25.66
C GLY A 123 -62.09 16.45 26.14
N ASN A 124 -62.52 17.33 27.05
CA ASN A 124 -61.70 18.38 27.66
C ASN A 124 -60.64 17.83 28.64
N GLN A 125 -59.80 16.90 28.19
CA GLN A 125 -58.64 16.40 28.94
C GLN A 125 -57.32 16.57 28.16
N SER A 126 -57.33 17.35 27.07
CA SER A 126 -56.16 17.45 26.19
C SER A 126 -54.98 18.23 26.77
N LEU A 127 -55.20 19.07 27.80
CA LEU A 127 -54.18 19.97 28.33
C LEU A 127 -53.25 19.28 29.33
N GLN A 128 -53.79 18.46 30.23
CA GLN A 128 -52.98 17.65 31.16
C GLN A 128 -52.22 16.56 30.42
N PHE A 129 -52.85 15.88 29.45
CA PHE A 129 -52.18 14.85 28.64
C PHE A 129 -51.09 15.42 27.71
N LYS A 130 -51.30 16.64 27.17
CA LYS A 130 -50.25 17.37 26.43
C LYS A 130 -49.13 17.86 27.34
N MET A 131 -49.43 18.30 28.58
CA MET A 131 -48.41 18.67 29.56
C MET A 131 -47.57 17.48 29.99
N GLN A 132 -48.20 16.34 30.33
CA GLN A 132 -47.50 15.10 30.69
C GLN A 132 -46.60 14.60 29.56
N ARG A 133 -47.09 14.54 28.31
CA ARG A 133 -46.23 14.22 27.15
C ARG A 133 -45.10 15.22 26.94
N LYS A 134 -45.30 16.51 27.26
CA LYS A 134 -44.29 17.56 27.11
C LYS A 134 -43.23 17.46 28.22
N MET A 135 -43.60 17.01 29.42
CA MET A 135 -42.69 16.69 30.52
C MET A 135 -41.92 15.38 30.22
N GLU A 136 -42.59 14.30 29.79
CA GLU A 136 -41.95 13.03 29.38
C GLU A 136 -41.02 13.18 28.16
N LYS A 137 -41.34 14.08 27.20
CA LYS A 137 -40.42 14.37 26.08
C LYS A 137 -39.18 15.13 26.52
N LYS A 138 -39.28 15.89 27.62
CA LYS A 138 -38.17 16.65 28.21
C LYS A 138 -37.24 15.75 29.03
N GLU A 139 -37.74 14.59 29.47
CA GLU A 139 -37.00 13.53 30.18
C GLU A 139 -36.39 12.47 29.25
N ARG A 140 -36.60 12.56 27.93
CA ARG A 140 -35.79 11.77 26.98
C ARG A 140 -34.37 12.30 27.04
N GLY A 141 -33.56 11.61 27.85
CA GLY A 141 -32.18 11.94 28.19
C GLY A 141 -31.36 12.39 26.99
N GLU A 142 -30.34 13.19 27.31
CA GLU A 142 -29.36 13.74 26.38
C GLU A 142 -29.08 12.73 25.27
N ARG A 143 -29.41 13.11 24.03
CA ARG A 143 -29.15 12.26 22.88
C ARG A 143 -27.66 11.96 22.91
N GLY A 144 -27.32 10.68 23.03
CA GLY A 144 -25.93 10.25 23.05
C GLY A 144 -25.15 10.83 21.86
N PRO A 145 -23.82 10.93 21.97
CA PRO A 145 -23.02 11.74 21.07
C PRO A 145 -23.29 11.38 19.62
N SER A 146 -23.46 12.42 18.80
CA SER A 146 -23.78 12.26 17.39
C SER A 146 -22.71 11.42 16.70
N GLN A 147 -23.06 10.76 15.60
CA GLN A 147 -22.08 9.96 14.84
C GLN A 147 -20.87 10.82 14.42
N VAL A 148 -21.09 12.11 14.15
CA VAL A 148 -20.04 13.07 13.84
C VAL A 148 -19.15 13.36 15.06
N GLU A 149 -19.72 13.53 16.25
CA GLU A 149 -18.95 13.71 17.49
C GLU A 149 -18.09 12.49 17.80
N LYS A 150 -18.62 11.28 17.62
CA LYS A 150 -17.86 10.04 17.80
C LYS A 150 -16.67 9.95 16.84
N LEU A 151 -16.85 10.39 15.59
CA LEU A 151 -15.77 10.43 14.60
C LEU A 151 -14.70 11.47 14.94
N ARG A 152 -15.11 12.66 15.41
CA ARG A 152 -14.17 13.72 15.85
C ARG A 152 -13.35 13.27 17.06
N ALA A 153 -14.00 12.73 18.09
CA ALA A 153 -13.32 12.18 19.26
C ALA A 153 -12.32 11.07 18.89
N GLY A 154 -12.67 10.21 17.93
CA GLY A 154 -11.76 9.17 17.43
C GLY A 154 -10.54 9.71 16.67
N ILE A 155 -10.67 10.85 15.98
CA ILE A 155 -9.55 11.50 15.28
C ILE A 155 -8.63 12.20 16.28
N GLU A 156 -9.21 12.91 17.25
CA GLU A 156 -8.45 13.62 18.29
C GLU A 156 -7.67 12.64 19.17
N LEU A 157 -8.28 11.53 19.57
CA LEU A 157 -7.60 10.50 20.36
C LEU A 157 -6.44 9.86 19.59
N LYS A 158 -6.62 9.56 18.29
CA LYS A 158 -5.53 9.03 17.45
C LYS A 158 -4.37 10.01 17.33
N ARG A 159 -4.67 11.30 17.19
CA ARG A 159 -3.66 12.35 17.14
C ARG A 159 -2.87 12.44 18.45
N GLN A 160 -3.56 12.36 19.60
CA GLN A 160 -2.90 12.37 20.91
C GLN A 160 -1.99 11.15 21.09
N GLN A 161 -2.47 9.97 20.75
CA GLN A 161 -1.67 8.73 20.81
C GLN A 161 -0.43 8.81 19.91
N GLU A 162 -0.57 9.33 18.69
CA GLU A 162 0.56 9.52 17.78
C GLU A 162 1.56 10.57 18.29
N GLU A 163 1.08 11.67 18.89
CA GLU A 163 1.93 12.68 19.52
C GLU A 163 2.68 12.14 20.74
N GLU A 164 2.05 11.29 21.55
CA GLU A 164 2.68 10.60 22.68
C GLU A 164 3.73 9.59 22.21
N GLU A 165 3.40 8.72 21.25
CA GLU A 165 4.37 7.79 20.66
C GLU A 165 5.58 8.52 20.06
N ARG A 166 5.34 9.68 19.43
CA ARG A 166 6.41 10.50 18.88
C ARG A 166 7.32 11.04 19.98
N LYS A 167 6.75 11.56 21.08
CA LYS A 167 7.52 12.03 22.23
C LYS A 167 8.31 10.90 22.87
N GLU A 168 7.70 9.73 23.08
CA GLU A 168 8.39 8.57 23.63
C GLU A 168 9.56 8.11 22.76
N ARG A 169 9.38 8.06 21.43
CA ARG A 169 10.48 7.74 20.49
C ARG A 169 11.57 8.79 20.51
N GLU A 170 11.21 10.08 20.55
CA GLU A 170 12.18 11.19 20.64
C GLU A 170 12.97 11.11 21.96
N GLU A 171 12.31 10.78 23.07
CA GLU A 171 12.98 10.55 24.36
C GLU A 171 13.89 9.34 24.35
N GLN A 172 13.45 8.21 23.81
CA GLN A 172 14.28 7.01 23.69
C GLN A 172 15.53 7.29 22.86
N PHE A 173 15.35 7.97 21.72
CA PHE A 173 16.46 8.36 20.86
C PHE A 173 17.40 9.35 21.56
N ALA A 174 16.87 10.31 22.33
CA ALA A 174 17.67 11.25 23.10
C ALA A 174 18.50 10.53 24.19
N ARG A 175 17.89 9.60 24.94
CA ARG A 175 18.58 8.78 25.96
C ARG A 175 19.68 7.93 25.33
N GLU A 176 19.40 7.26 24.21
CA GLU A 176 20.39 6.45 23.49
C GLU A 176 21.55 7.32 22.96
N LYS A 177 21.23 8.49 22.41
CA LYS A 177 22.22 9.47 21.95
C LYS A 177 23.11 9.95 23.09
N GLU A 178 22.55 10.22 24.26
CA GLU A 178 23.31 10.64 25.44
C GLU A 178 24.24 9.53 25.94
N ILE A 179 23.77 8.28 26.01
CA ILE A 179 24.60 7.12 26.36
C ILE A 179 25.77 6.98 25.40
N ARG A 180 25.48 7.06 24.10
CA ARG A 180 26.50 6.99 23.05
C ARG A 180 27.51 8.12 23.16
N GLU A 181 27.04 9.34 23.43
CA GLU A 181 27.91 10.50 23.59
C GLU A 181 28.81 10.37 24.82
N LYS A 182 28.28 9.92 25.96
CA LYS A 182 29.07 9.64 27.18
C LYS A 182 30.15 8.59 26.92
N ALA A 183 29.82 7.50 26.23
CA ALA A 183 30.79 6.48 25.86
C ALA A 183 31.89 7.03 24.93
N LEU A 184 31.52 7.88 23.97
CA LEU A 184 32.47 8.54 23.07
C LEU A 184 33.37 9.54 23.80
N ARG A 185 32.82 10.33 24.75
CA ARG A 185 33.60 11.25 25.59
C ARG A 185 34.61 10.47 26.42
N HIS A 186 34.18 9.41 27.10
CA HIS A 186 35.08 8.54 27.86
C HIS A 186 36.20 7.96 26.97
N ARG A 187 35.86 7.44 25.78
CA ARG A 187 36.85 6.93 24.83
C ARG A 187 37.85 8.00 24.40
N LYS A 188 37.40 9.22 24.10
CA LYS A 188 38.27 10.34 23.72
C LYS A 188 39.20 10.73 24.86
N GLU A 189 38.69 10.86 26.08
CA GLU A 189 39.50 11.19 27.26
C GLU A 189 40.59 10.15 27.51
N VAL A 190 40.26 8.85 27.40
CA VAL A 190 41.24 7.77 27.51
C VAL A 190 42.29 7.89 26.40
N GLN A 191 41.88 8.14 25.14
CA GLN A 191 42.82 8.35 24.03
C GLN A 191 43.72 9.57 24.23
N ASP A 192 43.19 10.69 24.70
CA ASP A 192 43.93 11.91 24.92
C ASP A 192 44.96 11.72 26.04
N LYS A 193 44.58 11.05 27.14
CA LYS A 193 45.52 10.63 28.21
C LYS A 193 46.63 9.73 27.66
N MET A 194 46.32 8.75 26.80
CA MET A 194 47.32 7.88 26.17
C MET A 194 48.22 8.58 25.15
N ARG A 195 47.73 9.68 24.55
CA ARG A 195 48.45 10.53 23.60
C ARG A 195 49.29 11.61 24.26
N LYS A 196 49.09 11.90 25.55
CA LYS A 196 49.95 12.81 26.32
C LYS A 196 51.40 12.38 26.18
N ARG A 197 52.28 13.34 25.92
CA ARG A 197 53.73 13.15 25.77
C ARG A 197 54.46 13.83 26.92
N THR A 198 55.58 13.25 27.35
CA THR A 198 56.57 13.88 28.23
C THR A 198 57.25 15.03 27.48
N GLY A 199 58.00 15.90 28.18
CA GLY A 199 58.71 17.02 27.56
C GLY A 199 59.70 16.64 26.45
N ARG A 200 60.06 15.36 26.32
CA ARG A 200 60.89 14.79 25.23
C ARG A 200 60.08 14.10 24.13
N GLY A 201 58.76 14.25 24.11
CA GLY A 201 57.88 13.68 23.09
C GLY A 201 57.50 12.21 23.29
N GLN A 202 57.99 11.53 24.33
CA GLN A 202 57.63 10.14 24.61
C GLN A 202 56.24 10.05 25.26
N PRO A 203 55.40 9.08 24.92
CA PRO A 203 54.10 8.93 25.57
C PRO A 203 54.21 8.75 27.08
N VAL A 204 53.33 9.40 27.84
CA VAL A 204 53.32 9.29 29.31
C VAL A 204 52.95 7.86 29.71
N MET A 205 53.95 7.08 30.11
CA MET A 205 53.82 5.64 30.42
C MET A 205 52.83 5.35 31.54
N LYS A 206 52.61 6.30 32.47
CA LYS A 206 51.64 6.18 33.57
C LYS A 206 50.25 5.77 33.08
N HIS A 207 49.69 6.49 32.11
CA HIS A 207 48.33 6.25 31.60
C HIS A 207 48.23 4.96 30.76
N ARG A 208 49.33 4.52 30.16
CA ARG A 208 49.37 3.26 29.40
C ARG A 208 49.41 2.06 30.34
N MET A 209 50.19 2.14 31.41
CA MET A 209 50.24 1.09 32.43
C MET A 209 48.91 0.97 33.18
N GLU A 210 48.29 2.10 33.56
CA GLU A 210 46.94 2.13 34.18
C GLU A 210 45.91 1.38 33.32
N HIS A 211 45.89 1.66 32.00
CA HIS A 211 44.96 0.99 31.09
C HIS A 211 45.22 -0.52 30.95
N LEU A 212 46.49 -0.92 30.83
CA LEU A 212 46.87 -2.33 30.74
C LEU A 212 46.47 -3.10 32.02
N LEU A 213 46.70 -2.51 33.19
CA LEU A 213 46.28 -3.09 34.47
C LEU A 213 44.76 -3.22 34.56
N GLU A 214 44.03 -2.19 34.15
CA GLU A 214 42.57 -2.19 34.15
C GLU A 214 41.98 -3.23 33.17
N THR A 215 42.63 -3.47 32.02
CA THR A 215 42.22 -4.52 31.07
C THR A 215 42.46 -5.93 31.59
N ILE A 216 43.52 -6.14 32.38
CA ILE A 216 43.82 -7.45 32.98
C ILE A 216 42.87 -7.75 34.14
N GLN A 217 42.41 -6.73 34.88
CA GLN A 217 41.48 -6.91 36.01
C GLN A 217 40.01 -7.09 35.60
N LYS A 218 39.63 -6.67 34.39
CA LYS A 218 38.26 -6.74 33.87
C LYS A 218 38.00 -7.94 32.96
N GLY A 219 39.04 -8.68 32.58
CA GLY A 219 38.95 -9.94 31.83
C GLY A 219 39.03 -11.14 32.77
#